data_AF-A0AAD5DTJ6-F1
#
_entry.id   AF-A0AAD5DTJ6-F1
#
_cell.length_a   1.000
_cell.length_b   1.000
_cell.length_c   1.000
_cell.angle_alpha   90.00
_cell.angle_beta   90.00
_cell.angle_gamma   90.00
#
_symmetry.space_group_name_H-M   'P 1'
#
loop_
_entity.id
_entity.type
_entity.pdbx_description
1 polymer ?
#
loop_
_entity_poly.entity_id
_entity_poly.type
_entity_poly.pdbx_seq_one_letter_code
_entity_poly.pdbx_strand_id
1 'polypeptide(L)'
;MLQVAGILEHKRPGWRGLIGSALASALLLCLLLWSGRSYLPPGSLGTSTGCGDPAGQPPFSYTGNATSAEVAAAAAAADPKPGNPAVLMSVLPLNQECFGRAASSRAPFRCPRPDVPCNPDGTPQLGLDGCFMHLPAIDSGALGMVHFVRNPWDVVVSAYWYHLQTPAPETWIDKPLSTRLGMMREAGVPAEQLQALGIGEEQAAVSYGDSLRALPEEAGVQLEFWRSAEGLYAMARQFRLLRHQPWALQLPYEGAQAAFNDTVEQIAGLFWPQHAGRIRAAAQQCDPTTWSSVQITTNNHVTAAKHSAADRQRLQGVLAGQPDIRRHLCMLAEALGYVDDPRCQQQAAAGGTAGAAATAGSA
;
A
#
# COMPACT_ATOMS: atom_id res chain seq x y z
N MET A 1 -69.95 -5.82 -12.50
CA MET A 1 -70.10 -5.16 -13.82
C MET A 1 -69.02 -4.10 -13.93
N LEU A 2 -68.14 -4.24 -14.94
CA LEU A 2 -67.21 -3.27 -15.57
C LEU A 2 -66.22 -2.47 -14.68
N GLN A 3 -64.87 -2.61 -14.71
CA GLN A 3 -63.85 -2.30 -15.76
C GLN A 3 -64.04 -0.91 -16.41
N VAL A 4 -63.05 0.02 -16.43
CA VAL A 4 -61.76 0.05 -17.18
C VAL A 4 -60.83 1.14 -16.58
N ALA A 5 -59.61 0.78 -16.16
CA ALA A 5 -58.26 1.11 -16.70
C ALA A 5 -57.77 2.58 -16.73
N GLY A 6 -56.64 2.81 -16.05
CA GLY A 6 -55.76 3.97 -16.19
C GLY A 6 -54.31 3.53 -15.96
N ILE A 7 -53.56 3.50 -17.05
CA ILE A 7 -52.17 3.06 -17.16
C ILE A 7 -51.25 4.10 -16.49
N LEU A 8 -50.44 3.67 -15.51
CA LEU A 8 -49.24 4.39 -15.11
C LEU A 8 -48.04 3.48 -15.36
N GLU A 9 -47.26 3.89 -16.35
CA GLU A 9 -46.05 3.23 -16.82
C GLU A 9 -45.06 2.99 -15.68
N HIS A 10 -44.75 1.72 -15.44
CA HIS A 10 -43.49 1.34 -14.82
C HIS A 10 -42.34 1.78 -15.74
N LYS A 11 -41.73 2.93 -15.43
CA LYS A 11 -40.41 3.28 -15.97
C LYS A 11 -39.41 2.23 -15.49
N ARG A 12 -39.07 1.30 -16.39
CA ARG A 12 -37.91 0.42 -16.25
C ARG A 12 -36.68 1.28 -15.98
N PRO A 13 -35.78 0.90 -15.04
CA PRO A 13 -34.51 1.59 -14.86
C PRO A 13 -33.76 1.55 -16.20
N GLY A 14 -33.52 2.74 -16.76
CA GLY A 14 -32.88 2.87 -18.08
C GLY A 14 -31.46 2.31 -18.06
N TRP A 15 -31.08 1.63 -19.14
CA TRP A 15 -29.78 1.01 -19.37
C TRP A 15 -28.57 1.92 -19.09
N ARG A 16 -28.75 3.24 -19.13
CA ARG A 16 -27.71 4.24 -18.82
C ARG A 16 -27.22 4.19 -17.36
N GLY A 17 -28.05 3.76 -16.41
CA GLY A 17 -27.64 3.61 -15.00
C GLY A 17 -26.73 2.40 -14.74
N LEU A 18 -26.85 1.34 -15.53
CA LEU A 18 -26.07 0.11 -15.42
C LEU A 18 -24.69 0.19 -16.10
N ILE A 19 -24.52 1.15 -17.01
CA ILE A 19 -23.25 1.41 -17.72
C ILE A 19 -22.28 2.19 -16.81
N GLY A 20 -22.80 3.13 -16.01
CA GLY A 20 -21.98 3.94 -15.10
C GLY A 20 -21.32 3.14 -13.97
N SER A 21 -21.99 2.15 -13.40
CA SER A 21 -21.48 1.40 -12.24
C SER A 21 -20.38 0.38 -12.59
N ALA A 22 -20.47 -0.23 -13.78
CA ALA A 22 -19.43 -1.12 -14.30
C ALA A 22 -18.15 -0.35 -14.67
N LEU A 23 -18.30 0.85 -15.25
CA LEU A 23 -17.16 1.74 -15.52
C LEU A 23 -16.50 2.24 -14.22
N ALA A 24 -17.28 2.57 -13.18
CA ALA A 24 -16.75 2.96 -11.88
C ALA A 24 -16.00 1.81 -11.19
N SER A 25 -16.54 0.59 -11.21
CA SER A 25 -15.88 -0.61 -10.68
C SER A 25 -14.61 -0.97 -11.46
N ALA A 26 -14.60 -0.74 -12.78
CA ALA A 26 -13.45 -0.97 -13.63
C ALA A 26 -12.36 0.10 -13.46
N LEU A 27 -12.71 1.39 -13.44
CA LEU A 27 -11.80 2.47 -13.04
C LEU A 27 -11.20 2.22 -11.66
N LEU A 28 -11.96 1.61 -10.76
CA LEU A 28 -11.46 1.24 -9.45
C LEU A 28 -10.56 0.00 -9.47
N LEU A 29 -10.85 -1.01 -10.28
CA LEU A 29 -9.95 -2.14 -10.49
C LEU A 29 -8.64 -1.69 -11.16
N CYS A 30 -8.74 -0.74 -12.08
CA CYS A 30 -7.61 -0.01 -12.64
C CYS A 30 -6.83 0.71 -11.53
N LEU A 31 -7.49 1.44 -10.64
CA LEU A 31 -6.86 2.08 -9.50
C LEU A 31 -6.31 1.06 -8.48
N LEU A 32 -6.90 -0.11 -8.30
CA LEU A 32 -6.38 -1.14 -7.39
C LEU A 32 -5.16 -1.86 -7.96
N LEU A 33 -5.14 -2.08 -9.28
CA LEU A 33 -4.02 -2.70 -10.00
C LEU A 33 -2.89 -1.70 -10.31
N TRP A 34 -3.13 -0.40 -10.20
CA TRP A 34 -2.16 0.64 -10.62
C TRP A 34 -1.91 1.76 -9.61
N SER A 35 -2.90 2.12 -8.81
CA SER A 35 -2.78 3.19 -7.84
C SER A 35 -2.33 2.62 -6.49
N GLY A 36 -1.02 2.64 -6.29
CA GLY A 36 -0.49 3.01 -4.98
C GLY A 36 -0.64 4.51 -4.72
N ARG A 37 -1.74 5.18 -5.13
CA ARG A 37 -1.89 6.64 -4.97
C ARG A 37 -2.68 7.00 -3.72
N SER A 38 -2.13 7.98 -3.01
CA SER A 38 -2.75 8.75 -1.94
C SER A 38 -3.51 9.96 -2.49
N TYR A 39 -4.66 10.29 -1.90
CA TYR A 39 -5.20 11.65 -1.88
C TYR A 39 -5.77 11.96 -0.49
N LEU A 40 -5.08 12.82 0.25
CA LEU A 40 -5.66 13.67 1.31
C LEU A 40 -4.84 14.98 1.34
N PRO A 41 -5.45 16.18 1.23
CA PRO A 41 -4.79 17.42 1.60
C PRO A 41 -4.75 17.58 3.14
N PRO A 42 -3.71 18.21 3.73
CA PRO A 42 -3.70 18.54 5.14
C PRO A 42 -4.64 19.73 5.42
N GLY A 43 -5.31 19.70 6.57
CA GLY A 43 -6.37 20.64 6.90
C GLY A 43 -5.94 22.08 7.18
N SER A 44 -6.89 22.99 7.05
CA SER A 44 -6.97 24.23 7.83
C SER A 44 -8.42 24.66 8.01
N LEU A 45 -8.79 24.93 9.26
CA LEU A 45 -10.00 25.61 9.70
C LEU A 45 -10.18 26.96 8.97
N GLY A 46 -11.41 27.29 8.58
CA GLY A 46 -11.77 28.62 8.08
C GLY A 46 -13.10 28.66 7.33
N THR A 47 -14.14 29.14 8.00
CA THR A 47 -15.45 29.50 7.43
C THR A 47 -15.33 30.59 6.36
N SER A 48 -16.03 30.46 5.23
CA SER A 48 -17.00 31.44 4.70
C SER A 48 -17.21 31.35 3.18
N THR A 49 -18.47 31.07 2.82
CA THR A 49 -19.28 31.60 1.69
C THR A 49 -18.80 31.50 0.24
N GLY A 50 -19.57 30.71 -0.53
CA GLY A 50 -20.16 31.19 -1.79
C GLY A 50 -19.61 30.58 -3.07
N CYS A 51 -20.34 29.60 -3.63
CA CYS A 51 -21.08 29.74 -4.89
C CYS A 51 -21.61 28.38 -5.37
N GLY A 52 -22.95 28.25 -5.33
CA GLY A 52 -23.76 27.53 -6.32
C GLY A 52 -23.55 26.02 -6.51
N ASP A 53 -24.33 25.22 -5.80
CA ASP A 53 -24.78 23.93 -6.32
C ASP A 53 -25.85 24.17 -7.39
N PRO A 54 -25.86 23.38 -8.48
CA PRO A 54 -26.97 22.44 -8.57
C PRO A 54 -26.54 21.07 -9.12
N ALA A 55 -26.96 20.03 -8.40
CA ALA A 55 -27.11 18.65 -8.86
C ALA A 55 -25.82 17.92 -9.32
N GLY A 56 -25.29 17.06 -8.45
CA GLY A 56 -24.48 15.91 -8.89
C GLY A 56 -23.15 15.70 -8.19
N GLN A 57 -23.05 15.88 -6.88
CA GLN A 57 -21.86 15.45 -6.15
C GLN A 57 -21.80 13.92 -5.97
N PRO A 58 -20.65 13.27 -6.20
CA PRO A 58 -20.44 11.85 -5.88
C PRO A 58 -20.52 11.60 -4.36
N PRO A 59 -20.83 10.35 -3.92
CA PRO A 59 -21.01 10.01 -2.51
C PRO A 59 -19.65 9.84 -1.82
N PHE A 60 -18.89 10.91 -1.70
CA PHE A 60 -17.69 10.93 -0.85
C PHE A 60 -18.03 11.69 0.44
N SER A 61 -18.42 10.94 1.47
CA SER A 61 -18.50 11.49 2.82
C SER A 61 -17.09 11.61 3.39
N TYR A 62 -16.68 12.84 3.68
CA TYR A 62 -15.41 13.15 4.33
C TYR A 62 -15.65 13.22 5.84
N THR A 63 -15.05 12.31 6.61
CA THR A 63 -15.10 12.33 8.08
C THR A 63 -13.68 12.41 8.62
N GLY A 64 -13.31 13.59 9.12
CA GLY A 64 -12.12 13.70 9.98
C GLY A 64 -12.34 12.89 11.25
N ASN A 65 -11.35 12.07 11.63
CA ASN A 65 -11.31 11.16 12.79
C ASN A 65 -12.11 9.84 12.71
N ALA A 66 -12.69 9.45 11.58
CA ALA A 66 -13.31 8.13 11.49
C ALA A 66 -12.26 7.01 11.35
N THR A 67 -12.41 5.90 12.09
CA THR A 67 -11.57 4.70 11.87
C THR A 67 -11.87 4.13 10.48
N SER A 68 -10.92 3.41 9.87
CA SER A 68 -11.18 2.70 8.60
C SER A 68 -12.39 1.75 8.72
N ALA A 69 -12.64 1.23 9.93
CA ALA A 69 -13.82 0.45 10.25
C ALA A 69 -15.13 1.24 10.19
N GLU A 70 -15.17 2.48 10.68
CA GLU A 70 -16.34 3.34 10.61
C GLU A 70 -16.64 3.81 9.18
N VAL A 71 -15.60 4.10 8.39
CA VAL A 71 -15.77 4.43 6.96
C VAL A 71 -16.27 3.21 6.19
N ALA A 72 -15.72 2.03 6.44
CA ALA A 72 -16.17 0.79 5.82
C ALA A 72 -17.61 0.44 6.23
N ALA A 73 -17.97 0.62 7.50
CA ALA A 73 -19.32 0.41 8.00
C ALA A 73 -20.33 1.41 7.39
N ALA A 74 -19.96 2.68 7.28
CA ALA A 74 -20.77 3.71 6.63
C ALA A 74 -20.95 3.42 5.14
N ALA A 75 -19.89 2.99 4.44
CA ALA A 75 -19.95 2.58 3.04
C ALA A 75 -20.84 1.34 2.85
N ALA A 76 -20.73 0.35 3.74
CA ALA A 76 -21.59 -0.85 3.72
C ALA A 76 -23.05 -0.50 4.05
N ALA A 77 -23.30 0.46 4.94
CA ALA A 77 -24.63 0.91 5.34
C ALA A 77 -25.31 1.84 4.31
N ALA A 78 -24.58 2.34 3.31
CA ALA A 78 -25.08 3.30 2.31
C ALA A 78 -26.05 2.70 1.27
N ASP A 79 -26.64 1.53 1.54
CA ASP A 79 -27.58 0.81 0.67
C ASP A 79 -27.08 0.68 -0.79
N PRO A 80 -26.02 -0.13 -1.03
CA PRO A 80 -25.44 -0.25 -2.36
C PRO A 80 -26.49 -0.75 -3.36
N LYS A 81 -26.78 0.08 -4.36
CA LYS A 81 -27.76 -0.26 -5.40
C LYS A 81 -27.35 -1.56 -6.10
N PRO A 82 -28.30 -2.42 -6.51
CA PRO A 82 -28.01 -3.62 -7.30
C PRO A 82 -27.10 -3.28 -8.51
N GLY A 83 -25.91 -3.89 -8.54
CA GLY A 83 -24.90 -3.66 -9.59
C GLY A 83 -23.94 -2.48 -9.35
N ASN A 84 -23.96 -1.86 -8.17
CA ASN A 84 -23.01 -0.83 -7.75
C ASN A 84 -22.56 -1.09 -6.30
N PRO A 85 -21.61 -2.01 -6.08
CA PRO A 85 -21.09 -2.30 -4.75
C PRO A 85 -20.43 -1.06 -4.15
N ALA A 86 -20.61 -0.83 -2.86
CA ALA A 86 -19.78 0.12 -2.14
C ALA A 86 -18.36 -0.46 -2.05
N VAL A 87 -17.37 0.30 -2.52
CA VAL A 87 -15.98 -0.12 -2.44
C VAL A 87 -15.20 0.96 -1.70
N LEU A 88 -14.49 0.53 -0.66
CA LEU A 88 -13.54 1.36 0.06
C LEU A 88 -12.13 1.02 -0.40
N MET A 89 -11.43 2.00 -0.95
CA MET A 89 -10.01 1.89 -1.26
C MET A 89 -9.22 2.54 -0.13
N SER A 90 -8.41 1.75 0.57
CA SER A 90 -7.48 2.25 1.58
C SER A 90 -6.05 2.10 1.07
N VAL A 91 -5.39 3.24 0.85
CA VAL A 91 -4.06 3.37 0.20
C VAL A 91 -2.96 3.80 1.17
N LEU A 92 -3.36 4.11 2.39
CA LEU A 92 -2.49 4.38 3.53
C LEU A 92 -3.03 3.54 4.67
N PRO A 93 -2.19 2.96 5.55
CA PRO A 93 -2.65 2.37 6.80
C PRO A 93 -3.17 3.49 7.73
N LEU A 94 -4.27 4.13 7.33
CA LEU A 94 -4.97 5.13 8.12
C LEU A 94 -5.72 4.35 9.20
N ASN A 95 -5.29 4.58 10.43
CA ASN A 95 -5.89 4.06 11.66
C ASN A 95 -5.71 2.54 11.81
N GLN A 96 -4.48 2.13 12.10
CA GLN A 96 -4.20 0.79 12.64
C GLN A 96 -4.70 0.72 14.10
N GLU A 97 -5.39 -0.35 14.47
CA GLU A 97 -5.81 -0.62 15.83
C GLU A 97 -4.94 -1.73 16.44
N CYS A 98 -4.70 -1.59 17.73
CA CYS A 98 -3.76 -2.40 18.47
C CYS A 98 -4.46 -3.51 19.24
N PHE A 99 -4.81 -4.60 18.55
CA PHE A 99 -5.39 -5.77 19.19
C PHE A 99 -4.29 -6.65 19.80
N GLY A 100 -4.42 -6.94 21.09
CA GLY A 100 -3.45 -7.75 21.85
C GLY A 100 -2.90 -7.07 23.10
N ARG A 101 -3.22 -5.79 23.34
CA ARG A 101 -2.96 -5.16 24.64
C ARG A 101 -4.04 -5.57 25.62
N ALA A 102 -3.77 -6.61 26.40
CA ALA A 102 -4.56 -6.92 27.58
C ALA A 102 -4.73 -5.63 28.40
N ALA A 103 -5.95 -5.38 28.87
CA ALA A 103 -6.31 -4.30 29.78
C ALA A 103 -5.67 -4.46 31.18
N SER A 104 -4.46 -5.03 31.27
CA SER A 104 -3.70 -5.10 32.51
C SER A 104 -3.10 -3.73 32.79
N SER A 105 -3.93 -2.91 33.43
CA SER A 105 -3.52 -1.82 34.31
C SER A 105 -2.14 -2.07 34.96
N ARG A 106 -1.18 -1.15 34.74
CA ARG A 106 -0.25 -0.57 35.73
C ARG A 106 1.06 -0.01 35.17
N ALA A 107 1.46 -0.29 33.93
CA ALA A 107 2.63 0.36 33.35
C ALA A 107 2.22 1.52 32.43
N PRO A 108 2.76 2.75 32.60
CA PRO A 108 2.54 3.81 31.63
C PRO A 108 3.09 3.35 30.28
N PHE A 109 2.32 3.61 29.25
CA PHE A 109 2.70 3.30 27.88
C PHE A 109 4.01 4.04 27.54
N ARG A 110 5.08 3.30 27.27
CA ARG A 110 6.43 3.87 27.06
C ARG A 110 6.74 4.22 25.60
N CYS A 111 5.90 3.79 24.68
CA CYS A 111 6.14 3.96 23.26
C CYS A 111 5.51 5.29 22.77
N PRO A 112 6.17 6.03 21.86
CA PRO A 112 5.65 7.30 21.38
C PRO A 112 4.35 7.14 20.58
N ARG A 113 4.13 5.98 19.94
CA ARG A 113 2.97 5.69 19.10
C ARG A 113 2.35 4.33 19.45
N PRO A 114 1.02 4.21 19.62
CA PRO A 114 0.37 2.94 19.94
C PRO A 114 0.59 1.88 18.85
N ASP A 115 0.68 2.32 17.59
CA ASP A 115 0.71 1.51 16.37
C ASP A 115 2.09 1.00 15.94
N VAL A 116 3.16 1.57 16.52
CA VAL A 116 4.54 1.17 16.24
C VAL A 116 5.04 0.24 17.34
N PRO A 117 5.72 -0.87 17.00
CA PRO A 117 6.39 -1.70 17.98
C PRO A 117 7.45 -0.91 18.74
N CYS A 118 7.72 -1.28 19.98
CA CYS A 118 8.73 -0.62 20.79
C CYS A 118 9.64 -1.60 21.50
N ASN A 119 10.88 -1.18 21.69
CA ASN A 119 11.86 -1.83 22.55
C ASN A 119 11.43 -1.76 24.03
N PRO A 120 12.03 -2.57 24.93
CA PRO A 120 11.76 -2.51 26.37
C PRO A 120 11.99 -1.13 27.01
N ASP A 121 12.87 -0.32 26.41
CA ASP A 121 13.17 1.05 26.84
C ASP A 121 12.12 2.09 26.36
N GLY A 122 11.16 1.68 25.51
CA GLY A 122 10.12 2.54 24.95
C GLY A 122 10.48 3.19 23.62
N THR A 123 11.67 2.95 23.07
CA THR A 123 12.03 3.47 21.75
C THR A 123 11.29 2.72 20.63
N PRO A 124 10.82 3.42 19.58
CA PRO A 124 10.15 2.78 18.46
C PRO A 124 11.10 1.86 17.72
N GLN A 125 10.59 0.73 17.25
CA GLN A 125 11.34 -0.25 16.46
C GLN A 125 10.50 -0.71 15.26
N LEU A 126 11.20 -0.96 14.14
CA LEU A 126 10.61 -1.62 12.99
C LEU A 126 10.38 -3.10 13.30
N GLY A 127 9.16 -3.59 13.12
CA GLY A 127 8.82 -4.97 13.47
C GLY A 127 7.50 -5.48 12.89
N LEU A 128 7.41 -6.80 12.80
CA LEU A 128 6.20 -7.54 12.41
C LEU A 128 5.19 -7.70 13.56
N ASP A 129 5.63 -7.43 14.78
CA ASP A 129 4.72 -7.21 15.89
C ASP A 129 4.08 -5.82 15.72
N GLY A 130 2.98 -5.53 16.40
CA GLY A 130 2.31 -4.22 16.32
C GLY A 130 0.93 -4.27 15.70
N CYS A 131 0.45 -3.10 15.30
CA CYS A 131 -0.97 -2.89 15.04
C CYS A 131 -1.32 -3.17 13.57
N PHE A 132 -2.58 -3.45 13.31
CA PHE A 132 -3.11 -3.76 11.99
C PHE A 132 -4.39 -2.97 11.74
N MET A 133 -4.80 -2.83 10.49
CA MET A 133 -6.05 -2.15 10.18
C MET A 133 -7.21 -2.95 10.75
N HIS A 134 -7.98 -2.33 11.64
CA HIS A 134 -9.26 -2.89 12.03
C HIS A 134 -10.24 -2.72 10.89
N LEU A 135 -10.80 -3.84 10.48
CA LEU A 135 -11.90 -3.89 9.54
C LEU A 135 -13.12 -4.23 10.37
N PRO A 136 -14.28 -3.61 10.09
CA PRO A 136 -15.46 -3.83 10.91
C PRO A 136 -15.79 -5.33 10.88
N ALA A 137 -16.04 -5.91 12.05
CA ALA A 137 -16.38 -7.33 12.17
C ALA A 137 -17.56 -7.65 11.26
N ILE A 138 -17.33 -8.55 10.32
CA ILE A 138 -18.21 -8.87 9.20
C ILE A 138 -19.16 -10.00 9.62
N ASP A 139 -19.70 -9.93 10.83
CA ASP A 139 -20.67 -10.92 11.32
C ASP A 139 -21.92 -10.96 10.40
N SER A 140 -22.08 -9.97 9.53
CA SER A 140 -23.12 -9.84 8.50
C SER A 140 -22.73 -10.31 7.09
N GLY A 141 -21.49 -10.73 6.83
CA GLY A 141 -21.03 -11.13 5.48
C GLY A 141 -20.95 -10.00 4.43
N ALA A 142 -21.07 -8.73 4.84
CA ALA A 142 -21.26 -7.58 3.93
C ALA A 142 -19.98 -6.99 3.32
N LEU A 143 -18.78 -7.44 3.71
CA LEU A 143 -17.51 -6.86 3.26
C LEU A 143 -16.60 -7.93 2.64
N GLY A 144 -16.18 -7.68 1.41
CA GLY A 144 -15.11 -8.42 0.74
C GLY A 144 -13.84 -7.58 0.66
N MET A 145 -12.68 -8.22 0.75
CA MET A 145 -11.39 -7.54 0.70
C MET A 145 -10.49 -8.10 -0.39
N VAL A 146 -9.88 -7.22 -1.18
CA VAL A 146 -8.75 -7.55 -2.05
C VAL A 146 -7.52 -6.84 -1.51
N HIS A 147 -6.48 -7.59 -1.17
CA HIS A 147 -5.22 -7.08 -0.67
C HIS A 147 -4.10 -7.45 -1.65
N PHE A 148 -3.59 -6.46 -2.38
CA PHE A 148 -2.42 -6.63 -3.25
C PHE A 148 -1.16 -6.48 -2.41
N VAL A 149 -0.30 -7.50 -2.45
CA VAL A 149 1.01 -7.46 -1.83
C VAL A 149 2.09 -7.59 -2.88
N ARG A 150 3.18 -6.86 -2.71
CA ARG A 150 4.26 -6.81 -3.69
C ARG A 150 5.55 -7.30 -3.06
N ASN A 151 6.45 -7.88 -3.85
CA ASN A 151 7.77 -8.24 -3.37
C ASN A 151 8.45 -6.98 -2.76
N PRO A 152 8.87 -6.99 -1.48
CA PRO A 152 9.36 -5.78 -0.81
C PRO A 152 10.62 -5.21 -1.47
N TRP A 153 11.44 -6.05 -2.10
CA TRP A 153 12.60 -5.61 -2.88
C TRP A 153 12.18 -4.81 -4.11
N ASP A 154 11.12 -5.23 -4.80
CA ASP A 154 10.58 -4.53 -5.96
C ASP A 154 9.83 -3.25 -5.57
N VAL A 155 9.17 -3.23 -4.40
CA VAL A 155 8.53 -2.03 -3.84
C VAL A 155 9.55 -0.91 -3.68
N VAL A 156 10.66 -1.17 -2.98
CA VAL A 156 11.68 -0.14 -2.70
C VAL A 156 12.25 0.43 -3.99
N VAL A 157 12.70 -0.44 -4.91
CA VAL A 157 13.32 0.03 -6.16
C VAL A 157 12.32 0.79 -7.02
N SER A 158 11.05 0.35 -7.07
CA SER A 158 10.04 1.06 -7.84
C SER A 158 9.65 2.39 -7.22
N ALA A 159 9.58 2.46 -5.89
CA ALA A 159 9.35 3.71 -5.17
C ALA A 159 10.50 4.68 -5.39
N TYR A 160 11.74 4.19 -5.45
CA TYR A 160 12.92 5.01 -5.72
C TYR A 160 12.81 5.67 -7.10
N TRP A 161 12.59 4.87 -8.15
CA TRP A 161 12.39 5.41 -9.50
C TRP A 161 11.17 6.31 -9.61
N TYR A 162 10.10 6.02 -8.85
CA TYR A 162 8.89 6.84 -8.85
C TYR A 162 9.16 8.21 -8.23
N HIS A 163 9.86 8.28 -7.10
CA HIS A 163 10.16 9.53 -6.41
C HIS A 163 11.28 10.36 -7.08
N LEU A 164 12.01 9.80 -8.04
CA LEU A 164 12.98 10.54 -8.86
C LEU A 164 12.34 11.31 -10.05
N GLN A 165 11.07 11.06 -10.36
CA GLN A 165 10.44 11.66 -11.55
C GLN A 165 10.36 13.19 -11.46
N THR A 166 10.45 13.85 -12.61
CA THR A 166 10.24 15.30 -12.75
C THR A 166 9.18 15.55 -13.82
N PRO A 167 8.08 16.26 -13.50
CA PRO A 167 7.73 16.78 -12.17
C PRO A 167 7.48 15.67 -11.14
N ALA A 168 7.59 16.00 -9.86
CA ALA A 168 7.32 15.05 -8.78
C ALA A 168 5.88 14.50 -8.90
N PRO A 169 5.68 13.18 -8.79
CA PRO A 169 4.36 12.59 -9.05
C PRO A 169 3.37 12.83 -7.90
N GLU A 170 3.86 13.25 -6.73
CA GLU A 170 3.07 13.53 -5.52
C GLU A 170 3.60 14.77 -4.80
N THR A 171 2.69 15.64 -4.34
CA THR A 171 3.02 16.95 -3.75
C THR A 171 3.78 16.86 -2.42
N TRP A 172 3.77 15.70 -1.77
CA TRP A 172 4.53 15.50 -0.54
C TRP A 172 6.04 15.34 -0.81
N ILE A 173 6.42 14.94 -2.02
CA ILE A 173 7.83 14.75 -2.41
C ILE A 173 8.55 16.09 -2.42
N ASP A 174 7.83 17.16 -2.75
CA ASP A 174 8.33 18.55 -2.71
C ASP A 174 8.33 19.15 -1.29
N LYS A 175 7.91 18.40 -0.25
CA LYS A 175 7.95 18.88 1.14
C LYS A 175 9.35 18.74 1.74
N PRO A 176 9.69 19.57 2.74
CA PRO A 176 10.98 19.50 3.41
C PRO A 176 11.29 18.10 3.94
N LEU A 177 12.52 17.65 3.72
CA LEU A 177 13.03 16.35 4.15
C LEU A 177 12.86 16.13 5.67
N SER A 178 12.98 17.18 6.47
CA SER A 178 12.70 17.16 7.92
C SER A 178 11.36 16.52 8.30
N THR A 179 10.33 16.71 7.47
CA THR A 179 9.01 16.09 7.68
C THR A 179 9.12 14.56 7.60
N ARG A 180 9.89 14.05 6.63
CA ARG A 180 10.12 12.61 6.45
C ARG A 180 11.08 12.04 7.48
N LEU A 181 12.10 12.80 7.87
CA LEU A 181 13.01 12.41 8.95
C LEU A 181 12.28 12.29 10.30
N GLY A 182 11.29 13.15 10.57
CA GLY A 182 10.39 13.00 11.72
C GLY A 182 9.64 11.67 11.69
N MET A 183 8.93 11.40 10.60
CA MET A 183 8.14 10.17 10.43
C MET A 183 9.01 8.90 10.52
N MET A 184 10.18 8.88 9.87
CA MET A 184 11.10 7.73 9.92
C MET A 184 11.60 7.46 11.35
N ARG A 185 11.97 8.50 12.11
CA ARG A 185 12.38 8.35 13.50
C ARG A 185 11.24 7.83 14.38
N GLU A 186 10.03 8.37 14.20
CA GLU A 186 8.83 7.91 14.91
C GLU A 186 8.47 6.46 14.59
N ALA A 187 8.81 5.98 13.38
CA ALA A 187 8.64 4.60 12.97
C ALA A 187 9.75 3.65 13.45
N GLY A 188 10.81 4.16 14.09
CA GLY A 188 11.93 3.36 14.59
C GLY A 188 13.06 3.13 13.58
N VAL A 189 13.19 3.99 12.57
CA VAL A 189 14.38 4.02 11.71
C VAL A 189 15.58 4.54 12.51
N PRO A 190 16.71 3.82 12.58
CA PRO A 190 17.86 4.26 13.35
C PRO A 190 18.52 5.50 12.73
N ALA A 191 18.85 6.49 13.57
CA ALA A 191 19.39 7.78 13.10
C ALA A 191 20.78 7.63 12.45
N GLU A 192 21.59 6.71 12.95
CA GLU A 192 22.92 6.38 12.42
C GLU A 192 22.87 5.87 10.98
N GLN A 193 21.78 5.19 10.59
CA GLN A 193 21.59 4.69 9.23
C GLN A 193 21.30 5.85 8.27
N LEU A 194 20.57 6.87 8.72
CA LEU A 194 20.32 8.07 7.92
C LEU A 194 21.60 8.94 7.81
N GLN A 195 22.35 9.08 8.91
CA GLN A 195 23.63 9.79 8.92
C GLN A 195 24.66 9.13 8.00
N ALA A 196 24.72 7.80 7.95
CA ALA A 196 25.61 7.05 7.07
C ALA A 196 25.33 7.30 5.57
N LEU A 197 24.11 7.74 5.22
CA LEU A 197 23.73 8.14 3.86
C LEU A 197 24.07 9.61 3.57
N GLY A 198 24.70 10.32 4.51
CA GLY A 198 24.95 11.76 4.41
C GLY A 198 23.68 12.60 4.60
N ILE A 199 22.62 12.02 5.19
CA ILE A 199 21.36 12.69 5.46
C ILE A 199 21.35 13.17 6.91
N GLY A 200 21.34 14.49 7.11
CA GLY A 200 21.35 15.13 8.41
C GLY A 200 20.48 16.39 8.47
N GLU A 201 20.67 17.17 9.53
CA GLU A 201 19.91 18.41 9.75
C GLU A 201 20.21 19.50 8.71
N GLU A 202 21.39 19.46 8.09
CA GLU A 202 21.78 20.42 7.05
C GLU A 202 20.86 20.34 5.81
N GLN A 203 20.33 19.16 5.50
CA GLN A 203 19.38 18.95 4.39
C GLN A 203 17.91 19.08 4.82
N ALA A 204 17.63 19.42 6.08
CA ALA A 204 16.27 19.44 6.64
C ALA A 204 15.27 20.30 5.86
N ALA A 205 15.74 21.40 5.27
CA ALA A 205 14.93 22.35 4.50
C ALA A 205 14.81 21.99 3.01
N VAL A 206 15.69 21.13 2.48
CA VAL A 206 15.64 20.66 1.09
C VAL A 206 14.44 19.74 0.92
N SER A 207 13.81 19.74 -0.25
CA SER A 207 12.69 18.82 -0.48
C SER A 207 13.17 17.36 -0.44
N TYR A 208 12.27 16.42 -0.12
CA TYR A 208 12.60 15.00 -0.17
C TYR A 208 13.06 14.58 -1.58
N GLY A 209 12.35 15.03 -2.62
CA GLY A 209 12.69 14.73 -4.01
C GLY A 209 14.05 15.28 -4.44
N ASP A 210 14.37 16.52 -4.07
CA ASP A 210 15.69 17.10 -4.39
C ASP A 210 16.81 16.40 -3.61
N SER A 211 16.56 16.07 -2.33
CA SER A 211 17.52 15.31 -1.51
C SER A 211 17.80 13.94 -2.13
N LEU A 212 16.75 13.24 -2.55
CA LEU A 212 16.85 11.93 -3.19
C LEU A 212 17.60 11.99 -4.53
N ARG A 213 17.36 13.03 -5.33
CA ARG A 213 18.04 13.26 -6.61
C ARG A 213 19.51 13.68 -6.45
N ALA A 214 19.87 14.30 -5.33
CA ALA A 214 21.24 14.74 -5.05
C ALA A 214 22.15 13.61 -4.55
N LEU A 215 21.58 12.53 -4.01
CA LEU A 215 22.34 11.37 -3.53
C LEU A 215 22.89 10.52 -4.70
N PRO A 216 24.05 9.86 -4.50
CA PRO A 216 24.43 8.72 -5.33
C PRO A 216 23.30 7.67 -5.37
N GLU A 217 23.14 6.99 -6.49
CA GLU A 217 22.01 6.07 -6.71
C GLU A 217 21.92 4.99 -5.63
N GLU A 218 23.09 4.48 -5.21
CA GLU A 218 23.20 3.47 -4.16
C GLU A 218 22.71 3.97 -2.80
N ALA A 219 22.99 5.24 -2.46
CA ALA A 219 22.51 5.85 -1.23
C ALA A 219 21.03 6.24 -1.33
N GLY A 220 20.60 6.69 -2.52
CA GLY A 220 19.20 7.04 -2.79
C GLY A 220 18.25 5.85 -2.62
N VAL A 221 18.59 4.67 -3.16
CA VAL A 221 17.74 3.48 -3.00
C VAL A 221 17.71 2.98 -1.54
N GLN A 222 18.79 3.18 -0.78
CA GLN A 222 18.82 2.86 0.66
C GLN A 222 17.97 3.84 1.48
N LEU A 223 18.02 5.13 1.17
CA LEU A 223 17.12 6.14 1.77
C LEU A 223 15.65 5.77 1.51
N GLU A 224 15.34 5.36 0.27
CA GLU A 224 14.00 4.94 -0.09
C GLU A 224 13.55 3.68 0.67
N PHE A 225 14.46 2.75 0.98
CA PHE A 225 14.14 1.62 1.87
C PHE A 225 13.77 2.11 3.28
N TRP A 226 14.54 3.02 3.86
CA TRP A 226 14.24 3.50 5.22
C TRP A 226 12.92 4.26 5.27
N ARG A 227 12.63 5.08 4.25
CA ARG A 227 11.32 5.70 4.08
C ARG A 227 10.22 4.66 3.82
N SER A 228 10.57 3.60 3.08
CA SER A 228 9.93 2.28 2.92
C SER A 228 9.29 1.68 4.15
N ALA A 229 10.09 1.64 5.20
CA ALA A 229 10.04 0.54 6.16
C ALA A 229 8.71 0.49 6.92
N GLU A 230 8.22 1.61 7.44
CA GLU A 230 6.95 1.67 8.18
C GLU A 230 5.79 1.08 7.37
N GLY A 231 5.67 1.49 6.10
CA GLY A 231 4.61 1.03 5.20
C GLY A 231 4.75 -0.45 4.82
N LEU A 232 5.98 -0.93 4.61
CA LEU A 232 6.23 -2.34 4.33
C LEU A 232 5.88 -3.23 5.52
N TYR A 233 6.26 -2.82 6.73
CA TYR A 233 5.91 -3.53 7.96
C TYR A 233 4.40 -3.52 8.22
N ALA A 234 3.74 -2.38 8.01
CA ALA A 234 2.28 -2.28 8.07
C ALA A 234 1.59 -3.25 7.11
N MET A 235 2.04 -3.31 5.84
CA MET A 235 1.53 -4.25 4.84
C MET A 235 1.74 -5.71 5.26
N ALA A 236 2.93 -6.06 5.76
CA ALA A 236 3.23 -7.41 6.21
C ALA A 236 2.38 -7.85 7.41
N ARG A 237 2.13 -6.96 8.37
CA ARG A 237 1.20 -7.21 9.49
C ARG A 237 -0.22 -7.45 8.99
N GLN A 238 -0.68 -6.61 8.09
CA GLN A 238 -2.01 -6.75 7.48
C GLN A 238 -2.14 -8.07 6.72
N PHE A 239 -1.11 -8.45 5.96
CA PHE A 239 -1.11 -9.70 5.20
C PHE A 239 -1.22 -10.92 6.12
N ARG A 240 -0.47 -10.94 7.22
CA ARG A 240 -0.51 -12.03 8.22
C ARG A 240 -1.87 -12.16 8.89
N LEU A 241 -2.56 -11.04 9.12
CA LEU A 241 -3.92 -11.05 9.66
C LEU A 241 -4.93 -11.60 8.65
N LEU A 242 -4.88 -11.09 7.42
CA LEU A 242 -5.88 -11.35 6.39
C LEU A 242 -5.77 -12.74 5.75
N ARG A 243 -4.61 -13.38 5.78
CA ARG A 243 -4.39 -14.69 5.12
C ARG A 243 -5.29 -15.82 5.61
N HIS A 244 -5.88 -15.66 6.79
CA HIS A 244 -6.76 -16.65 7.41
C HIS A 244 -8.25 -16.24 7.31
N GLN A 245 -8.55 -15.12 6.65
CA GLN A 245 -9.91 -14.60 6.53
C GLN A 245 -10.57 -15.11 5.25
N PRO A 246 -11.75 -15.77 5.32
CA PRO A 246 -12.41 -16.35 4.14
C PRO A 246 -12.95 -15.31 3.16
N TRP A 247 -13.11 -14.06 3.62
CA TRP A 247 -13.61 -12.92 2.85
C TRP A 247 -12.48 -12.04 2.29
N ALA A 248 -11.21 -12.39 2.54
CA ALA A 248 -10.05 -11.67 2.04
C ALA A 248 -9.34 -12.46 0.94
N LEU A 249 -9.16 -11.82 -0.21
CA LEU A 249 -8.37 -12.31 -1.31
C LEU A 249 -7.01 -11.59 -1.31
N GLN A 250 -5.94 -12.35 -1.14
CA GLN A 250 -4.58 -11.81 -1.14
C GLN A 250 -3.85 -12.17 -2.42
N LEU A 251 -3.36 -11.16 -3.14
CA LEU A 251 -2.82 -11.31 -4.48
C LEU A 251 -1.40 -10.75 -4.55
N PRO A 252 -0.41 -11.55 -4.96
CA PRO A 252 0.89 -11.05 -5.37
C PRO A 252 0.72 -10.10 -6.56
N TYR A 253 1.21 -8.87 -6.45
CA TYR A 253 1.07 -7.83 -7.47
C TYR A 253 1.67 -8.28 -8.81
N GLU A 254 2.84 -8.91 -8.77
CA GLU A 254 3.55 -9.39 -9.94
C GLU A 254 2.74 -10.48 -10.67
N GLY A 255 2.12 -11.38 -9.92
CA GLY A 255 1.20 -12.38 -10.46
C GLY A 255 -0.07 -11.75 -11.03
N ALA A 256 -0.62 -10.77 -10.32
CA ALA A 256 -1.80 -10.02 -10.77
C ALA A 256 -1.55 -9.28 -12.10
N GLN A 257 -0.35 -8.74 -12.30
CA GLN A 257 0.02 -8.12 -13.57
C GLN A 257 0.27 -9.14 -14.68
N ALA A 258 0.99 -10.23 -14.38
CA ALA A 258 1.33 -11.25 -15.37
C ALA A 258 0.10 -12.03 -15.86
N ALA A 259 -0.88 -12.24 -14.99
CA ALA A 259 -2.13 -12.94 -15.27
C ALA A 259 -3.32 -12.00 -15.06
N PHE A 260 -3.29 -10.83 -15.71
CA PHE A 260 -4.29 -9.76 -15.54
C PHE A 260 -5.72 -10.28 -15.66
N ASN A 261 -6.05 -10.94 -16.77
CA ASN A 261 -7.40 -11.45 -17.03
C ASN A 261 -7.86 -12.43 -15.96
N ASP A 262 -7.04 -13.43 -15.65
CA ASP A 262 -7.37 -14.46 -14.67
C ASP A 262 -7.56 -13.84 -13.28
N THR A 263 -6.76 -12.84 -12.94
CA THR A 263 -6.88 -12.10 -11.67
C THR A 263 -8.17 -11.31 -11.59
N VAL A 264 -8.54 -10.60 -12.66
CA VAL A 264 -9.82 -9.87 -12.71
C VAL A 264 -11.00 -10.83 -12.60
N GLU A 265 -10.95 -11.97 -13.29
CA GLU A 265 -11.98 -13.00 -13.21
C GLU A 265 -12.08 -13.62 -11.82
N GLN A 266 -10.96 -13.86 -11.15
CA GLN A 266 -10.93 -14.37 -9.78
C GLN A 266 -11.58 -13.39 -8.80
N ILE A 267 -11.18 -12.10 -8.84
CA ILE A 267 -11.75 -11.04 -7.99
C ILE A 267 -13.25 -10.93 -8.26
N ALA A 268 -13.64 -10.81 -9.53
CA ALA A 268 -15.02 -10.62 -9.90
C ALA A 268 -15.88 -11.85 -9.62
N GLY A 269 -15.36 -13.07 -9.81
CA GLY A 269 -16.04 -14.31 -9.48
C GLY A 269 -16.30 -14.45 -7.98
N LEU A 270 -15.37 -13.97 -7.14
CA LEU A 270 -15.50 -14.03 -5.69
C LEU A 270 -16.51 -13.00 -5.14
N PHE A 271 -16.42 -11.75 -5.59
CA PHE A 271 -17.20 -10.66 -4.98
C PHE A 271 -18.43 -10.24 -5.81
N TRP A 272 -18.43 -10.47 -7.13
CA TRP A 272 -19.47 -10.03 -8.07
C TRP A 272 -19.73 -11.03 -9.22
N PRO A 273 -19.99 -12.32 -8.94
CA PRO A 273 -20.06 -13.37 -9.97
C PRO A 273 -21.05 -13.06 -11.10
N GLN A 274 -22.18 -12.44 -10.77
CA GLN A 274 -23.21 -12.01 -11.72
C GLN A 274 -22.74 -10.89 -12.68
N HIS A 275 -21.59 -10.27 -12.43
CA HIS A 275 -21.05 -9.15 -13.21
C HIS A 275 -19.64 -9.42 -13.74
N ALA A 276 -19.09 -10.63 -13.54
CA ALA A 276 -17.71 -10.98 -13.88
C ALA A 276 -17.32 -10.63 -15.32
N GLY A 277 -18.13 -11.04 -16.31
CA GLY A 277 -17.86 -10.75 -17.72
C GLY A 277 -17.82 -9.25 -18.05
N ARG A 278 -18.67 -8.44 -17.40
CA ARG A 278 -18.70 -6.98 -17.59
C ARG A 278 -17.51 -6.30 -16.93
N ILE A 279 -17.15 -6.73 -15.72
CA ILE A 279 -15.99 -6.23 -14.98
C ILE A 279 -14.72 -6.53 -15.77
N ARG A 280 -14.56 -7.77 -16.27
CA ARG A 280 -13.43 -8.15 -17.13
C ARG A 280 -13.32 -7.28 -18.37
N ALA A 281 -14.42 -7.11 -19.12
CA ALA A 281 -14.43 -6.32 -20.34
C ALA A 281 -14.01 -4.85 -20.08
N ALA A 282 -14.50 -4.27 -18.99
CA ALA A 282 -14.16 -2.90 -18.63
C ALA A 282 -12.74 -2.76 -18.05
N ALA A 283 -12.24 -3.77 -17.34
CA ALA A 283 -10.87 -3.79 -16.82
C ALA A 283 -9.80 -3.86 -17.93
N GLN A 284 -10.13 -4.34 -19.13
CA GLN A 284 -9.16 -4.45 -20.25
C GLN A 284 -8.43 -3.14 -20.55
N GLN A 285 -9.06 -1.98 -20.35
CA GLN A 285 -8.43 -0.68 -20.57
C GLN A 285 -7.19 -0.44 -19.66
N CYS A 286 -7.00 -1.28 -18.65
CA CYS A 286 -5.95 -1.19 -17.65
C CYS A 286 -4.99 -2.39 -17.68
N ASP A 287 -5.13 -3.25 -18.68
CA ASP A 287 -4.13 -4.27 -18.95
C ASP A 287 -2.90 -3.60 -19.61
N PRO A 288 -1.73 -3.56 -18.95
CA PRO A 288 -0.53 -2.93 -19.50
C PRO A 288 -0.08 -3.56 -20.81
N THR A 289 -0.42 -4.82 -21.06
CA THR A 289 -0.04 -5.51 -22.29
C THR A 289 -0.76 -4.96 -23.52
N THR A 290 -1.85 -4.23 -23.30
CA THR A 290 -2.64 -3.56 -24.36
C THR A 290 -2.24 -2.10 -24.57
N TRP A 291 -1.37 -1.56 -23.71
CA TRP A 291 -1.00 -0.15 -23.77
C TRP A 291 -0.02 0.11 -24.92
N SER A 292 -0.24 1.23 -25.60
CA SER A 292 0.72 1.76 -26.56
C SER A 292 2.02 2.17 -25.85
N SER A 293 3.13 2.22 -26.61
CA SER A 293 4.39 2.75 -26.10
C SER A 293 4.25 4.15 -25.48
N VAL A 294 3.42 5.01 -26.08
CA VAL A 294 3.11 6.35 -25.55
C VAL A 294 2.42 6.28 -24.19
N GLN A 295 1.43 5.40 -24.01
CA GLN A 295 0.78 5.23 -22.71
C GLN A 295 1.76 4.72 -21.66
N ILE A 296 2.63 3.79 -22.03
CA ILE A 296 3.66 3.26 -21.11
C ILE A 296 4.64 4.37 -20.70
N THR A 297 5.08 5.22 -21.63
CA THR A 297 6.06 6.27 -21.33
C THR A 297 5.47 7.48 -20.61
N THR A 298 4.23 7.87 -20.90
CA THR A 298 3.57 9.05 -20.32
C THR A 298 2.83 8.78 -19.02
N ASN A 299 2.56 7.51 -18.69
CA ASN A 299 2.00 7.15 -17.40
C ASN A 299 3.03 7.42 -16.30
N ASN A 300 2.68 8.07 -15.19
CA ASN A 300 3.65 8.39 -14.12
C ASN A 300 3.98 7.19 -13.21
N HIS A 301 3.32 6.05 -13.36
CA HIS A 301 3.61 4.85 -12.58
C HIS A 301 4.87 4.16 -13.11
N VAL A 302 5.65 3.59 -12.18
CA VAL A 302 6.83 2.79 -12.51
C VAL A 302 6.36 1.37 -12.84
N THR A 303 6.36 1.04 -14.12
CA THR A 303 6.07 -0.32 -14.59
C THR A 303 7.34 -1.11 -14.77
N ALA A 304 7.21 -2.44 -14.76
CA ALA A 304 8.31 -3.32 -15.13
C ALA A 304 8.90 -3.02 -16.52
N ALA A 305 8.13 -2.37 -17.42
CA ALA A 305 8.54 -2.03 -18.77
C ALA A 305 9.39 -0.75 -18.88
N LYS A 306 9.42 0.10 -17.84
CA LYS A 306 10.16 1.37 -17.87
C LYS A 306 11.64 1.25 -17.56
N HIS A 307 12.03 0.19 -16.86
CA HIS A 307 13.40 -0.05 -16.44
C HIS A 307 13.81 -1.47 -16.77
N SER A 308 15.07 -1.68 -17.13
CA SER A 308 15.55 -3.01 -17.48
C SER A 308 15.57 -3.93 -16.25
N ALA A 309 15.47 -5.24 -16.49
CA ALA A 309 15.66 -6.22 -15.42
C ALA A 309 17.07 -6.11 -14.79
N ALA A 310 18.08 -5.76 -15.59
CA ALA A 310 19.45 -5.57 -15.14
C ALA A 310 19.58 -4.39 -14.16
N ASP A 311 18.96 -3.24 -14.45
CA ASP A 311 18.96 -2.08 -13.56
C ASP A 311 18.28 -2.41 -12.22
N ARG A 312 17.16 -3.13 -12.29
CA ARG A 312 16.45 -3.58 -11.11
C ARG A 312 17.31 -4.49 -10.24
N GLN A 313 17.90 -5.51 -10.86
CA GLN A 313 18.76 -6.46 -10.17
C GLN A 313 19.98 -5.78 -9.56
N ARG A 314 20.58 -4.80 -10.25
CA ARG A 314 21.69 -4.00 -9.73
C ARG A 314 21.29 -3.25 -8.45
N LEU A 315 20.18 -2.50 -8.47
CA LEU A 315 19.69 -1.76 -7.29
C LEU A 315 19.28 -2.68 -6.14
N GLN A 316 18.69 -3.82 -6.45
CA GLN A 316 18.39 -4.85 -5.45
C GLN A 316 19.67 -5.46 -4.87
N GLY A 317 20.73 -5.58 -5.67
CA GLY A 317 22.06 -5.96 -5.22
C GLY A 317 22.66 -4.96 -4.23
N VAL A 318 22.45 -3.65 -4.45
CA VAL A 318 22.85 -2.60 -3.48
C VAL A 318 22.16 -2.82 -2.13
N LEU A 319 20.83 -3.01 -2.14
CA LEU A 319 20.04 -3.25 -0.92
C LEU A 319 20.49 -4.54 -0.23
N ALA A 320 20.75 -5.60 -0.99
CA ALA A 320 21.20 -6.90 -0.45
C ALA A 320 22.62 -6.83 0.12
N GLY A 321 23.46 -5.93 -0.39
CA GLY A 321 24.81 -5.66 0.10
C GLY A 321 24.84 -4.99 1.48
N GLN A 322 23.74 -4.38 1.92
CA GLN A 322 23.61 -3.75 3.24
C GLN A 322 23.01 -4.74 4.26
N PRO A 323 23.78 -5.25 5.24
CA PRO A 323 23.32 -6.33 6.11
C PRO A 323 22.01 -6.04 6.85
N ASP A 324 21.85 -4.82 7.36
CA ASP A 324 20.65 -4.42 8.10
C ASP A 324 19.43 -4.34 7.19
N ILE A 325 19.55 -3.67 6.04
CA ILE A 325 18.48 -3.57 5.05
C ILE A 325 18.08 -4.95 4.55
N ARG A 326 19.05 -5.81 4.19
CA ARG A 326 18.79 -7.18 3.77
C ARG A 326 18.01 -7.95 4.83
N ARG A 327 18.40 -7.87 6.11
CA ARG A 327 17.70 -8.54 7.22
C ARG A 327 16.22 -8.13 7.26
N HIS A 328 15.94 -6.83 7.18
CA HIS A 328 14.57 -6.33 7.16
C HIS A 328 13.78 -6.79 5.92
N LEU A 329 14.36 -6.65 4.72
CA LEU A 329 13.70 -7.04 3.47
C LEU A 329 13.43 -8.55 3.40
N CYS A 330 14.32 -9.38 3.94
CA CYS A 330 14.10 -10.83 4.01
C CYS A 330 13.00 -11.21 4.99
N MET A 331 12.97 -10.60 6.18
CA MET A 331 11.88 -10.78 7.13
C MET A 331 10.53 -10.38 6.53
N LEU A 332 10.48 -9.26 5.80
CA LEU A 332 9.28 -8.81 5.11
C LEU A 332 8.88 -9.74 3.96
N ALA A 333 9.85 -10.21 3.16
CA ALA A 333 9.62 -11.13 2.06
C ALA A 333 9.00 -12.44 2.57
N GLU A 334 9.58 -13.01 3.63
CA GLU A 334 9.06 -14.21 4.28
C GLU A 334 7.63 -13.97 4.79
N ALA A 335 7.38 -12.87 5.51
CA ALA A 335 6.06 -12.55 6.06
C ALA A 335 4.98 -12.39 4.97
N LEU A 336 5.36 -11.92 3.78
CA LEU A 336 4.50 -11.73 2.62
C LEU A 336 4.41 -12.96 1.70
N GLY A 337 5.10 -14.07 2.04
CA GLY A 337 5.06 -15.32 1.27
C GLY A 337 6.07 -15.44 0.13
N TYR A 338 7.05 -14.54 0.03
CA TYR A 338 8.16 -14.58 -0.92
C TYR A 338 9.37 -15.35 -0.33
N VAL A 339 9.15 -16.59 0.11
CA VAL A 339 10.11 -17.38 0.91
C VAL A 339 11.34 -17.86 0.12
N ASP A 340 11.23 -17.99 -1.20
CA ASP A 340 12.29 -18.50 -2.07
C ASP A 340 13.17 -17.38 -2.67
N ASP A 341 13.20 -16.21 -2.04
CA ASP A 341 13.98 -15.09 -2.56
C ASP A 341 15.49 -15.38 -2.45
N PRO A 342 16.24 -15.48 -3.57
CA PRO A 342 17.64 -15.90 -3.56
C PRO A 342 18.53 -14.93 -2.78
N ARG A 343 18.12 -13.65 -2.63
CA ARG A 343 18.86 -12.65 -1.85
C ARG A 343 18.86 -12.95 -0.36
N CYS A 344 17.89 -13.74 0.11
CA CYS A 344 17.74 -14.11 1.51
C CYS A 344 18.47 -15.40 1.89
N GLN A 345 18.78 -16.25 0.91
CA GLN A 345 19.50 -17.50 1.12
C GLN A 345 21.02 -17.30 1.26
N GLN A 346 21.55 -16.16 0.80
CA GLN A 346 22.98 -15.86 0.78
C GLN A 346 23.62 -15.65 2.18
N GLN A 347 22.83 -15.61 3.26
CA GLN A 347 23.36 -15.47 4.63
C GLN A 347 23.93 -16.78 5.21
N ALA A 348 23.40 -17.95 4.82
CA ALA A 348 23.79 -19.21 5.45
C ALA A 348 25.21 -19.68 5.09
N ALA A 349 25.74 -19.29 3.93
CA ALA A 349 27.01 -19.79 3.42
C ALA A 349 28.25 -19.06 3.97
N ALA A 350 28.12 -17.82 4.45
CA ALA A 350 29.28 -17.01 4.86
C ALA A 350 29.68 -17.18 6.34
N GLY A 351 28.85 -17.84 7.16
CA GLY A 351 29.11 -18.05 8.60
C GLY A 351 29.82 -19.36 8.96
N GLY A 352 30.18 -20.21 7.98
CA GLY A 352 30.62 -21.59 8.21
C GLY A 352 32.12 -21.86 8.33
N THR A 353 33.01 -20.87 8.17
CA THR A 353 34.47 -21.10 8.07
C THR A 353 35.30 -20.15 8.91
N ALA A 354 34.98 -20.00 10.20
CA ALA A 354 35.86 -19.33 11.17
C ALA A 354 35.81 -20.04 12.53
N GLY A 355 36.29 -21.28 12.60
CA GLY A 355 36.26 -22.04 13.86
C GLY A 355 36.95 -23.40 13.82
N ALA A 356 38.09 -23.53 13.15
CA ALA A 356 38.92 -24.74 13.26
C ALA A 356 40.39 -24.45 12.88
N ALA A 357 41.05 -23.55 13.62
CA ALA A 357 42.51 -23.48 13.61
C ALA A 357 43.01 -22.74 14.86
N ALA A 358 43.20 -23.46 15.97
CA ALA A 358 44.26 -23.22 16.96
C ALA A 358 44.09 -24.16 18.17
N THR A 359 44.71 -25.33 18.12
CA THR A 359 45.29 -25.99 19.30
C THR A 359 46.16 -27.16 18.84
N ALA A 360 47.38 -26.84 18.42
CA ALA A 360 48.48 -27.80 18.40
C ALA A 360 49.77 -27.03 18.63
N GLY A 361 50.41 -27.28 19.78
CA GLY A 361 51.82 -26.95 19.98
C GLY A 361 52.13 -26.09 21.21
N SER A 362 52.26 -26.74 22.36
CA SER A 362 53.36 -26.42 23.27
C SER A 362 53.70 -27.66 24.09
N ALA A 363 55.00 -27.95 24.08
CA ALA A 363 55.71 -29.08 24.66
C ALA A 363 55.60 -29.19 26.19
#